data_AF-A0A843LZ25-F1
#
_entry.id   AF-A0A843LZ25-F1
#
_cell.length_a   1.000
_cell.length_b   1.000
_cell.length_c   1.000
_cell.angle_alpha   90.00
_cell.angle_beta   90.00
_cell.angle_gamma   90.00
#
_symmetry.space_group_name_H-M   'P 1'
#
loop_
_entity.id
_entity.type
_entity.pdbx_description
1 polymer ?
#
loop_
_entity_poly.entity_id
_entity_poly.type
_entity_poly.pdbx_seq_one_letter_code
_entity_poly.pdbx_strand_id
1 'polypeptide(L)' 'MRDELFSKWIEAMKEVKFPVSSVDEVYAGLPKGAESNISVGGLVVCNTGDLFGRFIKPTDFPIESAQALANLILDRAGL' A
#
# COMPACT_ATOMS: atom_id res chain seq x y z
N MET A 1 -3.75 11.62 -12.02
CA MET A 1 -3.45 11.66 -10.57
C MET A 1 -3.61 10.29 -9.92
N ARG A 2 -4.79 9.67 -9.94
CA ARG A 2 -5.01 8.29 -9.44
C ARG A 2 -4.11 7.25 -10.13
N ASP A 3 -3.96 7.30 -11.45
CA ASP A 3 -3.09 6.35 -12.17
C ASP A 3 -1.60 6.47 -11.84
N GLU A 4 -1.10 7.69 -11.66
CA GLU A 4 0.31 7.91 -11.26
C GLU A 4 0.55 7.43 -9.83
N LEU A 5 -0.37 7.75 -8.92
CA LEU A 5 -0.45 7.22 -7.56
C LEU A 5 -0.35 5.70 -7.57
N PHE A 6 -1.23 5.08 -8.35
CA PHE A 6 -1.35 3.65 -8.46
C PHE A 6 -0.08 2.99 -9.00
N SER A 7 0.50 3.54 -10.06
CA SER A 7 1.74 3.02 -10.64
C SER A 7 2.91 3.13 -9.66
N LYS A 8 3.00 4.21 -8.88
CA LYS A 8 4.04 4.38 -7.85
C LYS A 8 3.84 3.46 -6.66
N TRP A 9 2.59 3.20 -6.26
CA TRP A 9 2.26 2.21 -5.25
C TRP A 9 2.70 0.80 -5.69
N ILE A 10 2.34 0.40 -6.90
CA ILE A 10 2.73 -0.92 -7.43
C ILE A 10 4.24 -1.04 -7.53
N GLU A 11 4.94 0.03 -7.92
CA GLU A 11 6.41 0.07 -7.96
C GLU A 11 7.02 -0.08 -6.56
N ALA A 12 6.49 0.62 -5.55
CA ALA A 12 6.95 0.49 -4.16
C ALA A 12 6.69 -0.91 -3.58
N MET A 13 5.63 -1.57 -4.05
CA MET A 13 5.22 -2.92 -3.61
C MET A 13 5.84 -4.05 -4.42
N LYS A 14 6.70 -3.75 -5.39
CA LYS A 14 7.25 -4.75 -6.30
C LYS A 14 8.03 -5.86 -5.58
N GLU A 15 8.56 -5.56 -4.39
CA GLU A 15 9.28 -6.53 -3.55
C GLU A 15 8.37 -7.31 -2.59
N VAL A 16 7.10 -6.92 -2.47
CA VAL A 16 6.11 -7.61 -1.64
C VAL A 16 5.63 -8.88 -2.33
N LYS A 17 5.64 -9.99 -1.59
CA LYS A 17 5.12 -11.27 -2.06
C LYS A 17 3.63 -11.36 -1.79
N PHE A 18 2.84 -11.36 -2.86
CA PHE A 18 1.40 -11.60 -2.80
C PHE A 18 1.08 -13.09 -3.05
N PRO A 19 -0.04 -13.62 -2.53
CA PRO A 19 -1.03 -12.93 -1.68
C PRO A 19 -0.52 -12.67 -0.27
N VAL A 20 -0.89 -11.52 0.30
CA VAL A 20 -0.58 -11.17 1.70
C VAL A 20 -1.80 -11.44 2.55
N SER A 21 -1.62 -12.06 3.72
CA SER A 21 -2.73 -12.35 4.65
C SER A 21 -2.82 -11.33 5.78
N SER A 22 -1.84 -10.44 5.90
CA SER A 22 -1.79 -9.43 6.95
C SER A 22 -0.94 -8.24 6.53
N VAL A 23 -1.13 -7.13 7.25
CA VAL A 23 -0.37 -5.90 7.04
C VAL A 23 1.13 -6.11 7.27
N ASP A 24 1.47 -6.96 8.25
CA ASP A 24 2.83 -7.33 8.60
C ASP A 24 3.59 -8.01 7.44
N GLU A 25 2.90 -8.85 6.65
CA GLU A 25 3.49 -9.46 5.46
C GLU A 25 3.81 -8.43 4.38
N VAL A 26 2.99 -7.37 4.28
CA VAL A 26 3.29 -6.26 3.36
C VAL A 26 4.52 -5.49 3.84
N TYR A 27 4.63 -5.21 5.14
CA TYR A 27 5.81 -4.56 5.71
C TYR A 27 7.07 -5.43 5.52
N ALA A 28 6.98 -6.74 5.71
CA ALA A 28 8.11 -7.64 5.48
C ALA A 28 8.61 -7.61 4.03
N GLY A 29 7.74 -7.29 3.07
CA GLY A 29 8.08 -7.14 1.66
C GLY A 29 8.60 -5.76 1.25
N LEU A 30 8.57 -4.76 2.14
CA LEU A 30 9.03 -3.41 1.85
C LEU A 30 10.45 -3.17 2.40
N PRO A 31 11.32 -2.45 1.69
CA PRO A 31 12.71 -2.23 2.11
C PRO A 31 12.86 -1.50 3.45
N LYS A 32 11.85 -0.71 3.85
CA LYS A 32 11.78 -0.06 5.18
C LYS A 32 10.58 -0.52 6.01
N GLY A 33 9.89 -1.58 5.58
CA GLY A 33 8.68 -2.06 6.24
C GLY A 33 7.64 -0.99 6.51
N ALA A 34 7.11 -0.96 7.74
CA ALA A 34 6.14 0.02 8.18
C ALA A 34 6.66 1.47 8.09
N GLU A 35 7.98 1.68 8.22
CA GLU A 35 8.62 3.00 8.07
C GLU A 35 8.74 3.46 6.61
N SER A 36 8.31 2.65 5.65
CA SER A 36 8.26 3.06 4.25
C SER A 36 7.37 4.28 4.08
N ASN A 37 7.78 5.17 3.18
CA ASN A 37 7.04 6.35 2.83
C ASN A 37 6.46 6.15 1.43
N ILE A 38 5.16 6.38 1.30
CA ILE A 38 4.54 6.47 -0.02
C ILE A 38 4.60 7.94 -0.42
N SER A 39 5.39 8.22 -1.46
CA SER A 39 5.53 9.56 -2.03
C SER A 39 4.90 9.63 -3.40
N VAL A 40 4.18 10.71 -3.65
CA VAL A 40 3.38 10.91 -4.87
C VAL A 40 3.60 12.32 -5.35
N GLY A 41 4.13 12.46 -6.58
CA GLY A 41 4.48 13.78 -7.11
C GLY A 41 5.49 14.54 -6.25
N GLY A 42 6.34 13.84 -5.48
CA GLY A 42 7.29 14.44 -4.54
C GLY A 42 6.72 14.78 -3.16
N LEU A 43 5.41 14.57 -2.93
CA LEU A 43 4.79 14.74 -1.63
C LEU A 43 4.75 13.39 -0.90
N VAL A 44 5.33 13.30 0.30
CA VAL A 44 5.10 12.15 1.18
C VAL A 44 3.64 12.20 1.61
N VAL A 45 2.82 11.29 1.08
CA VAL A 45 1.37 11.29 1.33
C VAL A 45 1.09 10.79 2.73
N CYS A 46 1.71 9.66 3.11
CA CYS A 46 1.69 9.11 4.46
C CYS A 46 2.81 8.07 4.63
N ASN A 47 3.05 7.70 5.88
CA ASN A 47 3.79 6.50 6.23
C ASN A 47 2.94 5.24 5.90
N THR A 48 3.58 4.20 5.35
CA THR A 48 2.93 2.92 5.00
C THR A 48 2.29 2.28 6.24
N GLY A 49 2.92 2.35 7.40
CA GLY A 49 2.32 1.96 8.68
C GLY A 49 0.94 2.56 8.91
N ASP A 50 0.90 3.89 8.95
CA ASP A 50 -0.29 4.68 9.27
C ASP A 50 -1.41 4.51 8.23
N LEU A 51 -1.05 4.56 6.95
CA LEU A 51 -2.00 4.48 5.85
C LEU A 51 -2.69 3.11 5.82
N PHE A 52 -1.93 2.03 6.02
CA PHE A 52 -2.52 0.69 6.07
C PHE A 52 -3.38 0.51 7.32
N GLY A 53 -2.93 0.98 8.49
CA GLY A 53 -3.75 0.93 9.71
C GLY A 53 -5.04 1.76 9.64
N ARG A 54 -5.03 2.85 8.86
CA ARG A 54 -6.17 3.76 8.72
C ARG A 54 -7.16 3.33 7.64
N PHE A 55 -6.67 2.82 6.53
CA PHE A 55 -7.49 2.52 5.35
C PHE A 55 -7.72 1.02 5.12
N ILE A 56 -6.89 0.13 5.65
CA ILE A 56 -7.03 -1.32 5.44
C ILE A 56 -7.53 -1.95 6.73
N LYS A 57 -8.54 -2.82 6.61
CA LYS A 57 -9.09 -3.56 7.73
C LYS A 57 -8.57 -5.00 7.69
N PRO A 58 -8.51 -5.69 8.84
CA PRO A 58 -8.18 -7.12 8.89
C PRO A 58 -9.08 -7.98 7.99
N THR A 59 -10.32 -7.53 7.75
CA THR A 59 -11.30 -8.21 6.89
C THR A 59 -11.05 -8.05 5.39
N ASP A 60 -10.17 -7.13 4.99
CA ASP A 60 -9.81 -6.93 3.57
C ASP A 60 -8.76 -7.96 3.12
N PHE A 61 -8.19 -8.73 4.05
CA PHE A 61 -7.26 -9.82 3.76
C PHE A 61 -8.00 -11.13 3.45
N PRO A 62 -7.41 -12.02 2.62
CA PRO A 62 -6.11 -11.87 1.97
C PRO A 62 -6.17 -10.94 0.75
N ILE A 63 -5.12 -10.13 0.57
CA ILE A 63 -5.01 -9.27 -0.60
C ILE A 63 -4.16 -9.98 -1.64
N GLU A 64 -4.73 -10.18 -2.83
CA GLU A 64 -4.14 -11.04 -3.86
C GLU A 64 -3.06 -10.36 -4.69
N SER A 65 -2.99 -9.02 -4.69
CA SER A 65 -2.02 -8.28 -5.49
C SER A 65 -1.79 -6.86 -4.97
N ALA A 66 -0.63 -6.29 -5.31
CA ALA A 66 -0.32 -4.87 -5.09
C ALA A 66 -1.37 -3.96 -5.71
N GLN A 67 -1.93 -4.39 -6.84
CA GLN A 67 -2.94 -3.69 -7.59
C GLN A 67 -4.26 -3.58 -6.82
N ALA A 68 -4.72 -4.69 -6.22
CA ALA A 68 -5.92 -4.72 -5.38
C ALA A 68 -5.74 -3.86 -4.13
N LEU A 69 -4.56 -3.96 -3.50
CA LEU A 69 -4.18 -3.18 -2.32
C LEU A 69 -4.19 -1.67 -2.59
N ALA A 70 -3.51 -1.24 -3.66
CA ALA A 70 -3.45 0.17 -4.06
C ALA A 70 -4.84 0.72 -4.40
N ASN A 71 -5.66 -0.06 -5.12
CA ASN A 71 -7.03 0.34 -5.42
C ASN A 71 -7.87 0.51 -4.16
N LEU A 72 -7.78 -0.41 -3.19
CA LEU A 72 -8.55 -0.35 -1.94
C LEU A 72 -8.25 0.93 -1.14
N ILE A 73 -6.98 1.31 -1.11
CA ILE A 73 -6.54 2.54 -0.44
C ILE A 73 -7.02 3.78 -1.19
N LEU A 74 -6.85 3.84 -2.51
CA LEU A 74 -7.26 4.99 -3.32
C LEU A 74 -8.78 5.19 -3.23
N ASP A 75 -9.53 4.10 -3.31
CA ASP A 75 -10.99 4.08 -3.18
C ASP A 75 -11.43 4.62 -1.80
N ARG A 76 -10.80 4.15 -0.71
CA ARG A 76 -11.12 4.63 0.65
C ARG A 76 -10.59 6.04 0.95
N ALA A 77 -9.54 6.47 0.26
CA ALA A 77 -9.04 7.83 0.33
C ALA A 77 -9.90 8.81 -0.51
N GLY A 78 -10.83 8.31 -1.33
CA GLY A 78 -11.66 9.12 -2.23
C GLY A 78 -10.86 9.74 -3.38
N LEU A 79 -9.77 9.07 -3.80
CA LEU A 79 -8.85 9.49 -4.87
C LEU A 79 -9.09 8.79 -6.20
#